data_AF-A0A132P0J0-F1
#
_entry.id   AF-A0A132P0J0-F1
#
_cell.length_a   1.000
_cell.length_b   1.000
_cell.length_c   1.000
_cell.angle_alpha   90.00
_cell.angle_beta   90.00
_cell.angle_gamma   90.00
#
_symmetry.space_group_name_H-M   'P 1'
#
loop_
_entity.id
_entity.type
_entity.pdbx_description
1 polymer ?
#
loop_
_entity_poly.entity_id
_entity_poly.type
_entity_poly.pdbx_seq_one_letter_code
_entity_poly.pdbx_strand_id
1 'polypeptide(L)'
;MEYQDISLDQPDPVPSFHLCIDGITRHMQAYESSLFALEAENRVLRERVTYLTQQLESAKQQLIHGSQGVTLKNRPSLVTDAQGTLTNLSNLKAAYSNIVSAPVDDQAKARSSSNDTTTQLRVSPGKRLPSKQLTHLRTLQMHSRAVSAVTWVQDFFITASRDASCRVWYVPREQTDSSRPGPLMTYRTASPLTSARCISNRYLMLSNTSSEVIVHSISAPAIASLGVYANVESMNSTLIRTETDEKSLKFRSPVWSIVELDGHAVCVGAGFAALIEFNGEKCALTKTIRLLDPFYPKADEPMLCSFVTRVGGTIIATIRERYIKADDLQPPSFVPEPTDIMNYRRSGMRLVKINPEAPSNNSTVITFTTQNMQCIQVTGLAPLFNTHVIVSTTTPDAKLLSYRVDDQSPGAIKVMSTSECNESDVFTAISACDGYVVVAVNAAVNAHPRMYIFQAHVPQNKDAPIEIKRVDTAVLDSVYGSVTAIGTRRVEDGIVVILCGCDGDIHVKCYGI
;
A
#
# COMPACT_ATOMS: atom_id res chain seq x y z
N MET A 1 12.52 15.70 -24.18
CA MET A 1 13.01 16.14 -22.87
C MET A 1 13.50 14.89 -22.17
N GLU A 2 14.82 14.69 -22.21
CA GLU A 2 15.48 13.56 -21.56
C GLU A 2 15.25 13.68 -20.06
N TYR A 3 14.55 12.70 -19.46
CA TYR A 3 14.56 12.54 -18.01
C TYR A 3 15.99 12.22 -17.63
N GLN A 4 16.75 13.21 -17.19
CA GLN A 4 17.99 12.98 -16.48
C GLN A 4 17.67 12.09 -15.29
N ASP A 5 18.34 10.93 -15.22
CA ASP A 5 18.42 10.08 -14.05
C ASP A 5 18.96 10.92 -12.87
N ILE A 6 18.07 11.65 -12.20
CA ILE A 6 18.33 12.09 -10.83
C ILE A 6 18.62 10.81 -10.08
N SER A 7 19.80 10.73 -9.46
CA SER A 7 20.27 9.62 -8.65
C SER A 7 19.22 9.22 -7.59
N LEU A 8 18.27 8.36 -7.98
CA LEU A 8 17.09 7.96 -7.20
C LEU A 8 17.45 7.02 -6.04
N ASP A 9 18.67 6.47 -6.05
CA ASP A 9 19.17 5.48 -5.09
C ASP A 9 20.39 5.94 -4.28
N GLN A 10 20.61 7.26 -4.14
CA GLN A 10 21.53 7.75 -3.11
C GLN A 10 20.79 7.97 -1.78
N PRO A 11 21.37 7.55 -0.64
CA PRO A 11 20.81 7.87 0.66
C PRO A 11 20.75 9.38 0.83
N ASP A 12 19.68 9.89 1.43
CA ASP A 12 19.58 11.33 1.64
C ASP A 12 20.74 11.78 2.55
N PRO A 13 21.45 12.86 2.18
CA PRO A 13 22.53 13.37 3.02
C PRO A 13 21.93 13.74 4.37
N VAL A 14 22.65 13.40 5.45
CA VAL A 14 22.25 13.86 6.78
C VAL A 14 22.22 15.39 6.74
N PRO A 15 21.05 16.03 6.96
CA PRO A 15 20.96 17.47 6.87
C PRO A 15 21.90 18.10 7.90
N SER A 16 22.53 19.21 7.52
CA SER A 16 23.39 19.94 8.45
C SER A 16 22.57 20.39 9.67
N PHE A 17 23.23 20.56 10.81
CA PHE A 17 22.58 21.01 12.05
C PHE A 17 21.70 22.26 11.83
N HIS A 18 22.14 23.18 10.97
CA HIS A 18 21.41 24.42 10.68
C HIS A 18 20.15 24.14 9.86
N LEU A 19 20.22 23.27 8.85
CA LEU A 19 19.04 22.86 8.08
C LEU A 19 18.04 22.07 8.93
N CYS A 20 18.52 21.29 9.91
CA CYS A 20 17.66 20.64 10.91
C CYS A 20 16.93 21.66 11.77
N ILE A 21 17.63 22.69 12.28
CA ILE A 21 17.01 23.77 13.07
C ILE A 21 15.98 24.53 12.22
N ASP A 22 16.31 24.88 10.98
CA ASP A 22 15.40 25.59 10.09
C ASP A 22 14.17 24.74 9.74
N GLY A 23 14.36 23.43 9.56
CA GLY A 23 13.28 22.47 9.35
C GLY A 23 12.37 22.33 10.57
N ILE A 24 12.95 22.18 11.76
CA ILE A 24 12.22 22.16 13.03
C ILE A 24 11.45 23.45 13.24
N THR A 25 12.08 24.60 12.99
CA THR A 25 11.44 25.92 13.14
C THR A 25 10.25 26.08 12.19
N ARG A 26 10.39 25.65 10.93
CA ARG A 26 9.28 25.64 9.97
C ARG A 26 8.15 24.69 10.37
N HIS A 27 8.48 23.49 10.87
CA HIS A 27 7.48 22.57 11.40
C HIS A 27 6.79 23.12 12.64
N MET A 28 7.51 23.77 13.55
CA MET A 28 6.92 24.43 14.72
C MET A 28 5.96 25.54 14.31
N GLN A 29 6.34 26.39 13.35
CA GLN A 29 5.46 27.43 12.81
C GLN A 29 4.19 26.85 12.14
N ALA A 30 4.32 25.72 11.43
CA ALA A 30 3.19 25.02 10.83
C ALA A 30 2.29 24.33 11.88
N TYR A 31 2.88 23.81 12.96
CA TYR A 31 2.14 23.28 14.10
C TYR A 31 1.38 24.39 14.81
N GLU A 32 2.02 25.51 15.11
CA GLU A 32 1.39 26.67 15.74
C GLU A 32 0.22 27.19 14.90
N SER A 33 0.38 27.31 13.59
CA SER A 33 -0.72 27.75 12.71
C SER A 33 -1.90 26.78 12.69
N SER A 34 -1.63 25.47 12.69
CA SER A 34 -2.67 24.44 12.79
C SER A 34 -3.38 24.48 14.14
N LEU A 35 -2.64 24.74 15.23
CA LEU A 35 -3.18 24.85 16.58
C LEU A 35 -4.10 26.07 16.70
N PHE A 36 -3.70 27.23 16.15
CA PHE A 36 -4.57 28.41 16.07
C PHE A 36 -5.83 28.17 15.23
N ALA A 37 -5.73 27.44 14.11
CA ALA A 37 -6.89 27.09 13.30
C ALA A 37 -7.87 26.19 14.06
N LEU A 38 -7.35 25.18 14.76
CA LEU A 38 -8.15 24.29 15.63
C LEU A 38 -8.79 25.03 16.80
N GLU A 39 -8.08 25.97 17.43
CA GLU A 39 -8.64 26.82 18.49
C GLU A 39 -9.77 27.71 17.97
N ALA A 40 -9.61 28.29 16.77
CA ALA A 40 -10.65 29.06 16.12
C ALA A 40 -11.88 28.20 15.81
N GLU A 41 -11.69 26.99 15.27
CA GLU A 41 -12.78 26.04 15.02
C GLU A 41 -13.48 25.63 16.32
N ASN A 42 -12.71 25.32 17.37
CA ASN A 42 -13.25 24.97 18.69
C ASN A 42 -14.08 26.11 19.27
N ARG A 43 -13.63 27.36 19.11
CA ARG A 43 -14.38 28.55 19.52
C ARG A 43 -15.72 28.65 18.78
N VAL A 44 -15.73 28.50 17.45
CA VAL A 44 -16.97 28.52 16.65
C VAL A 44 -17.92 27.41 17.08
N LEU A 45 -17.40 26.21 17.34
CA LEU A 45 -18.20 25.09 17.84
C LEU A 45 -18.80 25.37 19.22
N ARG A 46 -18.03 25.96 20.15
CA ARG A 46 -18.53 26.37 21.48
C ARG A 46 -19.62 27.42 21.38
N GLU A 47 -19.46 28.43 20.52
CA GLU A 47 -20.49 29.45 20.26
C GLU A 47 -21.76 28.80 19.71
N ARG A 48 -21.63 27.84 18.80
CA ARG A 48 -22.77 27.10 18.24
C ARG A 48 -23.49 26.22 19.26
N VAL A 49 -22.75 25.53 20.13
CA VAL A 49 -23.31 24.75 21.23
C VAL A 49 -24.05 25.65 22.22
N THR A 50 -23.48 26.81 22.54
CA THR A 50 -24.11 27.81 23.42
C THR A 50 -25.43 28.28 22.83
N TYR A 51 -25.45 28.64 21.55
CA TYR A 51 -26.65 29.06 20.84
C TYR A 51 -27.74 27.98 20.81
N LEU A 52 -27.38 26.74 20.50
CA LEU A 52 -28.31 25.61 20.48
C LEU A 52 -28.87 25.30 21.89
N THR A 53 -28.03 25.43 22.92
CA THR A 53 -28.44 25.25 24.32
C THR A 53 -29.45 26.34 24.73
N GLN A 54 -29.22 27.58 24.32
CA GLN A 54 -30.13 28.70 24.59
C GLN A 54 -31.47 28.53 23.86
N GLN A 55 -31.45 28.05 22.61
CA GLN A 55 -32.68 27.69 21.90
C GLN A 55 -33.44 26.57 22.59
N LEU A 56 -32.75 25.52 23.05
CA LEU A 56 -33.37 24.42 23.78
C LEU A 56 -34.03 24.88 25.08
N GLU A 57 -33.36 25.74 25.86
CA GLU A 57 -33.92 26.26 27.11
C GLU A 57 -35.12 27.18 26.83
N SER A 58 -35.09 27.98 25.76
CA SER A 58 -36.24 28.80 25.35
C SER A 58 -37.44 27.95 24.92
N ALA A 59 -37.22 26.85 24.19
CA ALA A 59 -38.26 25.91 23.79
C ALA A 59 -38.85 25.17 25.00
N LYS A 60 -38.01 24.82 25.98
CA LYS A 60 -38.43 24.23 27.25
C LYS A 60 -39.24 25.21 28.10
N GLN A 61 -38.86 26.48 28.16
CA GLN A 61 -39.64 27.51 28.87
C GLN A 61 -41.00 27.76 28.21
N GLN A 62 -41.09 27.71 26.87
CA GLN A 62 -42.36 27.78 26.13
C GLN A 62 -43.25 26.56 26.40
N LEU A 63 -42.67 25.37 26.59
CA LEU A 63 -43.39 24.16 27.00
C LEU A 63 -43.90 24.22 28.44
N ILE A 64 -43.15 24.86 29.35
CA ILE A 64 -43.52 25.01 30.77
C ILE A 64 -44.61 26.08 30.98
N HIS A 65 -44.65 27.14 30.16
CA HIS A 65 -45.60 28.26 30.31
C HIS A 65 -46.96 28.07 29.62
N GLY A 66 -47.27 26.86 29.14
CA GLY A 66 -48.65 26.46 28.85
C GLY A 66 -49.46 27.42 27.96
N SER A 67 -48.98 27.75 26.77
CA SER A 67 -49.83 28.37 25.74
C SER A 67 -50.37 27.30 24.79
N GLN A 68 -51.63 26.95 25.01
CA GLN A 68 -52.45 26.22 24.05
C GLN A 68 -52.57 27.02 22.75
N GLY A 69 -52.22 26.38 21.63
CA GLY A 69 -52.74 26.71 20.30
C GLY A 69 -51.95 27.72 19.48
N VAL A 70 -50.97 27.26 18.70
CA VAL A 70 -50.67 27.85 17.38
C VAL A 70 -50.34 26.75 16.37
N THR A 71 -51.11 26.73 15.28
CA THR A 71 -50.97 25.92 14.06
C THR A 71 -49.54 25.86 13.54
N LEU A 72 -49.01 24.65 13.34
CA LEU A 72 -47.86 24.35 12.47
C LEU A 72 -48.21 24.67 11.00
N LYS A 73 -48.22 25.96 10.63
CA LYS A 73 -48.16 26.41 9.24
C LYS A 73 -46.93 27.29 9.07
N ASN A 74 -46.13 26.93 8.07
CA ASN A 74 -44.88 27.57 7.60
C ASN A 74 -43.64 27.32 8.47
N ARG A 75 -43.03 26.14 8.28
CA ARG A 75 -41.57 26.00 8.38
C ARG A 75 -40.95 26.71 7.18
N PRO A 76 -40.08 27.73 7.33
CA PRO A 76 -39.00 27.92 6.38
C PRO A 76 -38.02 26.77 6.60
N SER A 77 -37.75 26.01 5.54
CA SER A 77 -36.69 25.01 5.52
C SER A 77 -35.35 25.66 5.91
N LEU A 78 -34.64 25.02 6.83
CA LEU A 78 -33.28 25.36 7.28
C LEU A 78 -32.23 25.04 6.20
N VAL A 79 -32.49 25.45 4.94
CA VAL A 79 -31.68 25.15 3.74
C VAL A 79 -31.10 26.42 3.12
N THR A 80 -31.47 27.62 3.56
CA THR A 80 -31.04 28.87 2.90
C THR A 80 -29.70 29.45 3.34
N ASP A 81 -29.06 28.96 4.41
CA ASP A 81 -27.70 29.44 4.80
C ASP A 81 -26.55 28.50 4.40
N ALA A 82 -26.86 27.41 3.70
CA ALA A 82 -25.82 26.57 3.09
C ALA A 82 -25.06 27.31 1.98
N GLN A 83 -25.68 28.28 1.29
CA GLN A 83 -25.05 29.04 0.22
C GLN A 83 -24.02 30.07 0.74
N GLY A 84 -24.28 30.76 1.86
CA GLY A 84 -23.31 31.67 2.47
C GLY A 84 -22.07 30.95 3.00
N THR A 85 -22.25 29.73 3.50
CA THR A 85 -21.17 28.88 4.02
C THR A 85 -20.32 28.26 2.91
N LEU A 86 -20.93 27.92 1.76
CA LEU A 86 -20.22 27.47 0.55
C LEU A 86 -19.35 28.58 -0.08
N THR A 87 -19.81 29.84 -0.07
CA THR A 87 -18.99 30.98 -0.53
C THR A 87 -17.79 31.28 0.37
N ASN A 88 -17.91 31.08 1.69
CA ASN A 88 -16.78 31.26 2.60
C ASN A 88 -15.77 30.10 2.52
N LEU A 89 -16.23 28.87 2.25
CA LEU A 89 -15.38 27.73 1.94
C LEU A 89 -14.68 27.87 0.58
N SER A 90 -15.33 28.45 -0.44
CA SER A 90 -14.66 28.74 -1.73
C SER A 90 -13.63 29.86 -1.61
N ASN A 91 -13.86 30.85 -0.74
CA ASN A 91 -12.88 31.91 -0.47
C ASN A 91 -11.66 31.40 0.32
N LEU A 92 -11.85 30.44 1.23
CA LEU A 92 -10.74 29.72 1.88
C LEU A 92 -9.99 28.83 0.88
N LYS A 93 -10.67 28.16 -0.04
CA LYS A 93 -10.05 27.38 -1.12
C LYS A 93 -9.24 28.27 -2.09
N ALA A 94 -9.72 29.49 -2.37
CA ALA A 94 -9.02 30.49 -3.18
C ALA A 94 -7.76 31.06 -2.49
N ALA A 95 -7.77 31.15 -1.14
CA ALA A 95 -6.57 31.52 -0.37
C ALA A 95 -5.48 30.43 -0.45
N TYR A 96 -5.86 29.16 -0.61
CA TYR A 96 -4.93 28.04 -0.84
C TYR A 96 -4.45 27.93 -2.31
N SER A 97 -5.21 28.41 -3.29
CA SER A 97 -4.81 28.33 -4.71
C SER A 97 -3.84 29.44 -5.15
N ASN A 98 -3.68 30.51 -4.38
CA ASN A 98 -2.77 31.61 -4.73
C ASN A 98 -1.28 31.31 -4.50
N ILE A 99 -0.91 30.07 -4.14
CA ILE A 99 0.48 29.65 -3.96
C ILE A 99 1.00 28.85 -5.18
N VAL A 100 0.14 28.44 -6.12
CA VAL A 100 0.58 27.79 -7.37
C VAL A 100 -0.29 28.25 -8.55
N SER A 101 0.26 29.12 -9.39
CA SER A 101 -0.39 29.60 -10.60
C SER A 101 -0.31 28.55 -11.72
N ALA A 102 -1.45 28.00 -12.14
CA ALA A 102 -1.60 27.29 -13.41
C ALA A 102 -2.49 28.13 -14.36
N PRO A 103 -2.23 28.15 -15.68
CA PRO A 103 -2.98 29.00 -16.60
C PRO A 103 -4.40 28.48 -16.85
N VAL A 104 -5.32 29.42 -17.03
CA VAL A 104 -6.77 29.21 -17.19
C VAL A 104 -7.09 29.02 -18.67
N ASP A 105 -7.62 27.86 -19.05
CA ASP A 105 -8.31 27.67 -20.33
C ASP A 105 -9.83 27.66 -20.10
N ASP A 106 -10.46 28.74 -20.58
CA ASP A 106 -11.90 28.93 -20.70
C ASP A 106 -12.40 28.16 -21.93
N GLN A 107 -13.11 27.04 -21.73
CA GLN A 107 -14.18 26.57 -22.63
C GLN A 107 -14.85 25.31 -22.10
N ALA A 108 -16.06 25.44 -21.54
CA ALA A 108 -17.17 24.49 -21.72
C ALA A 108 -18.40 24.91 -20.88
N LYS A 109 -19.17 25.87 -21.41
CA LYS A 109 -20.59 26.01 -21.08
C LYS A 109 -21.38 25.95 -22.38
N ALA A 110 -22.06 24.84 -22.65
CA ALA A 110 -23.34 24.82 -23.39
C ALA A 110 -23.86 23.39 -23.63
N ARG A 111 -25.14 23.20 -23.25
CA ARG A 111 -26.15 22.26 -23.82
C ARG A 111 -25.99 20.77 -23.44
N SER A 112 -27.03 19.98 -23.18
CA SER A 112 -28.48 20.15 -23.32
C SER A 112 -29.26 19.23 -22.38
N SER A 113 -30.45 19.69 -22.00
CA SER A 113 -31.56 18.95 -21.42
C SER A 113 -32.13 17.85 -22.32
N SER A 114 -32.48 16.70 -21.76
CA SER A 114 -33.61 15.89 -22.24
C SER A 114 -34.28 15.17 -21.06
N ASN A 115 -35.57 15.46 -20.87
CA ASN A 115 -36.48 14.69 -20.04
C ASN A 115 -36.77 13.34 -20.70
N ASP A 116 -36.75 12.24 -19.94
CA ASP A 116 -37.71 11.16 -20.16
C ASP A 116 -37.97 10.35 -18.90
N THR A 117 -39.26 10.19 -18.63
CA THR A 117 -39.90 9.52 -17.50
C THR A 117 -39.89 8.00 -17.67
N THR A 118 -39.28 7.27 -16.73
CA THR A 118 -39.58 5.86 -16.47
C THR A 118 -39.56 5.53 -14.97
N THR A 119 -40.77 5.35 -14.42
CA THR A 119 -41.15 4.45 -13.31
C THR A 119 -40.14 4.20 -12.18
N GLN A 120 -40.33 4.92 -11.06
CA GLN A 120 -39.70 4.60 -9.78
C GLN A 120 -40.28 3.31 -9.18
N LEU A 121 -39.58 2.19 -9.37
CA LEU A 121 -39.76 0.99 -8.55
C LEU A 121 -39.16 1.26 -7.16
N ARG A 122 -40.06 1.46 -6.19
CA ARG A 122 -39.77 1.67 -4.78
C ARG A 122 -39.23 0.36 -4.19
N VAL A 123 -37.92 0.17 -4.26
CA VAL A 123 -37.24 -0.90 -3.50
C VAL A 123 -37.14 -0.42 -2.06
N SER A 124 -37.88 -1.09 -1.17
CA SER A 124 -37.76 -0.95 0.27
C SER A 124 -36.27 -0.98 0.66
N PRO A 125 -35.76 -0.02 1.45
CA PRO A 125 -34.39 -0.14 1.94
C PRO A 125 -34.36 -1.35 2.86
N GLY A 126 -33.85 -2.47 2.33
CA GLY A 126 -33.41 -3.58 3.15
C GLY A 126 -32.51 -2.99 4.23
N LYS A 127 -32.78 -3.33 5.49
CA LYS A 127 -32.02 -2.86 6.66
C LYS A 127 -30.53 -2.90 6.33
N ARG A 128 -29.92 -1.73 6.07
CA ARG A 128 -28.47 -1.59 6.15
C ARG A 128 -28.14 -1.93 7.60
N LEU A 129 -27.44 -3.04 7.79
CA LEU A 129 -26.73 -3.29 9.03
C LEU A 129 -25.92 -2.02 9.33
N PRO A 130 -25.99 -1.44 10.53
CA PRO A 130 -25.15 -0.31 10.87
C PRO A 130 -23.71 -0.80 10.75
N SER A 131 -23.00 -0.33 9.72
CA SER A 131 -21.57 -0.52 9.60
C SER A 131 -20.94 0.05 10.86
N LYS A 132 -20.30 -0.79 11.69
CA LYS A 132 -19.37 -0.31 12.71
C LYS A 132 -18.20 0.33 11.96
N GLN A 133 -18.35 1.57 11.53
CA GLN A 133 -17.39 2.22 10.66
C GLN A 133 -16.22 2.71 11.52
N LEU A 134 -15.17 1.89 11.68
CA LEU A 134 -13.89 2.32 12.24
C LEU A 134 -13.10 3.16 11.22
N THR A 135 -13.64 4.26 10.67
CA THR A 135 -12.86 5.08 9.72
C THR A 135 -11.89 5.99 10.45
N HIS A 136 -10.75 5.43 10.86
CA HIS A 136 -9.57 6.20 11.21
C HIS A 136 -8.73 6.39 9.96
N LEU A 137 -8.69 7.62 9.42
CA LEU A 137 -7.73 8.02 8.40
C LEU A 137 -6.64 8.82 9.09
N ARG A 138 -5.41 8.34 8.99
CA ARG A 138 -4.24 9.08 9.43
C ARG A 138 -3.21 9.13 8.33
N THR A 139 -2.77 10.33 7.96
CA THR A 139 -1.57 10.52 7.16
C THR A 139 -0.39 10.73 8.11
N LEU A 140 0.64 9.90 7.96
CA LEU A 140 1.92 10.01 8.64
C LEU A 140 2.95 10.37 7.57
N GLN A 141 3.46 11.59 7.60
CA GLN A 141 4.43 12.08 6.62
C GLN A 141 5.80 12.17 7.28
N MET A 142 6.72 11.29 6.89
CA MET A 142 8.00 11.21 7.58
C MET A 142 9.15 10.67 6.72
N HIS A 143 8.89 9.76 5.77
CA HIS A 143 9.92 9.38 4.81
C HIS A 143 10.10 10.47 3.76
N SER A 144 11.34 10.68 3.32
CA SER A 144 11.69 11.64 2.27
C SER A 144 11.68 11.03 0.87
N ARG A 145 11.53 9.70 0.78
CA ARG A 145 11.46 8.94 -0.47
C ARG A 145 10.46 7.79 -0.37
N ALA A 146 10.16 7.20 -1.52
CA ALA A 146 9.26 6.06 -1.68
C ALA A 146 9.49 4.96 -0.64
N VAL A 147 8.40 4.50 -0.05
CA VAL A 147 8.41 3.33 0.83
C VAL A 147 8.42 2.08 -0.05
N SER A 148 9.46 1.26 0.12
CA SER A 148 9.67 0.02 -0.62
C SER A 148 8.90 -1.17 -0.04
N ALA A 149 8.70 -1.21 1.29
CA ALA A 149 8.05 -2.33 1.95
C ALA A 149 7.33 -1.93 3.24
N VAL A 150 6.26 -2.67 3.54
CA VAL A 150 5.54 -2.62 4.83
C VAL A 150 5.50 -4.03 5.40
N THR A 151 5.83 -4.17 6.68
CA THR A 151 5.70 -5.43 7.41
C THR A 151 5.07 -5.23 8.77
N TRP A 152 4.53 -6.30 9.32
CA TRP A 152 3.84 -6.29 10.60
C TRP A 152 4.69 -6.99 11.65
N VAL A 153 4.77 -6.37 12.81
CA VAL A 153 4.97 -7.07 14.10
C VAL A 153 3.60 -7.01 14.78
N GLN A 154 3.24 -7.87 15.74
CA GLN A 154 1.98 -7.71 16.51
C GLN A 154 1.57 -6.23 16.68
N ASP A 155 0.36 -5.74 16.49
CA ASP A 155 -0.09 -4.33 16.68
C ASP A 155 0.75 -3.13 16.17
N PHE A 156 1.92 -3.35 15.58
CA PHE A 156 2.85 -2.35 15.08
C PHE A 156 3.14 -2.65 13.62
N PHE A 157 3.36 -1.62 12.83
CA PHE A 157 3.84 -1.80 11.47
C PHE A 157 5.19 -1.13 11.30
N ILE A 158 5.94 -1.66 10.35
CA ILE A 158 7.28 -1.22 10.04
C ILE A 158 7.32 -0.89 8.56
N THR A 159 7.82 0.30 8.23
CA THR A 159 8.02 0.77 6.87
C THR A 159 9.51 0.83 6.56
N ALA A 160 9.91 0.43 5.35
CA ALA A 160 11.28 0.56 4.87
C ALA A 160 11.28 1.37 3.57
N SER A 161 12.14 2.39 3.50
CA SER A 161 12.11 3.37 2.42
C SER A 161 13.45 3.49 1.68
N ARG A 162 13.36 4.02 0.47
CA ARG A 162 14.49 4.44 -0.35
C ARG A 162 15.30 5.58 0.26
N ASP A 163 14.79 6.24 1.30
CA ASP A 163 15.55 7.21 2.11
C ASP A 163 16.59 6.54 3.04
N ALA A 164 16.81 5.24 2.88
CA ALA A 164 17.66 4.40 3.72
C ALA A 164 17.21 4.33 5.19
N SER A 165 15.94 4.66 5.47
CA SER A 165 15.35 4.54 6.81
C SER A 165 14.27 3.49 6.88
N CYS A 166 14.23 2.80 8.01
CA CYS A 166 13.16 1.92 8.43
C CYS A 166 12.50 2.52 9.67
N ARG A 167 11.17 2.55 9.74
CA ARG A 167 10.45 3.23 10.83
C ARG A 167 9.39 2.33 11.43
N VAL A 168 9.29 2.34 12.75
CA VAL A 168 8.33 1.55 13.52
C VAL A 168 7.18 2.46 13.95
N TRP A 169 5.96 1.96 13.79
CA TRP A 169 4.75 2.74 13.97
C TRP A 169 3.74 1.99 14.82
N TYR A 170 2.99 2.74 15.61
CA TYR A 170 1.81 2.23 16.30
C TYR A 170 0.60 2.26 15.37
N VAL A 171 -0.24 1.21 15.41
CA VAL A 171 -1.57 1.25 14.79
C VAL A 171 -2.53 1.93 15.77
N PRO A 172 -3.10 3.09 15.43
CA PRO A 172 -4.12 3.72 16.27
C PRO A 172 -5.33 2.78 16.42
N ARG A 173 -5.73 2.47 17.65
CA ARG A 173 -6.93 1.65 17.92
C ARG A 173 -8.16 2.53 18.13
N GLU A 174 -7.97 3.74 18.65
CA GLU A 174 -9.03 4.72 18.84
C GLU A 174 -8.76 6.03 18.10
N GLN A 175 -9.82 6.80 17.82
CA GLN A 175 -9.69 8.12 17.17
C GLN A 175 -8.92 9.13 18.06
N THR A 176 -8.96 8.92 19.37
CA THR A 176 -8.26 9.65 20.45
C THR A 176 -6.75 9.33 20.52
N ASP A 177 -6.30 8.21 19.97
CA ASP A 177 -4.86 7.86 19.85
C ASP A 177 -4.10 8.73 18.82
N SER A 178 -4.81 9.66 18.17
CA SER A 178 -4.28 10.63 17.21
C SER A 178 -3.19 11.56 17.78
N SER A 179 -2.97 11.56 19.11
CA SER A 179 -1.99 12.38 19.82
C SER A 179 -0.52 11.94 19.70
N ARG A 180 -0.20 10.81 19.04
CA ARG A 180 1.21 10.36 18.83
C ARG A 180 1.66 10.52 17.37
N PRO A 181 2.02 11.72 16.87
CA PRO A 181 2.23 12.00 15.43
C PRO A 181 3.54 11.48 14.82
N GLY A 182 4.32 10.66 15.53
CA GLY A 182 5.64 10.23 15.08
C GLY A 182 5.84 8.72 15.03
N PRO A 183 6.89 8.25 14.32
CA PRO A 183 7.37 6.90 14.48
C PRO A 183 7.84 6.70 15.92
N LEU A 184 7.61 5.50 16.44
CA LEU A 184 8.17 5.08 17.73
C LEU A 184 9.70 5.02 17.63
N MET A 185 10.20 4.55 16.49
CA MET A 185 11.62 4.33 16.26
C MET A 185 11.96 4.53 14.78
N THR A 186 13.16 5.06 14.51
CA THR A 186 13.74 5.16 13.17
C THR A 186 15.10 4.48 13.15
N TYR A 187 15.25 3.50 12.27
CA TYR A 187 16.48 2.83 11.91
C TYR A 187 17.02 3.42 10.60
N ARG A 188 18.34 3.51 10.45
CA ARG A 188 18.99 3.97 9.21
C ARG A 188 20.07 3.00 8.76
N THR A 189 20.12 2.76 7.46
CA THR A 189 21.17 2.01 6.76
C THR A 189 22.08 2.94 5.98
N ALA A 190 23.21 2.40 5.53
CA ALA A 190 24.12 3.11 4.63
C ALA A 190 23.58 3.23 3.18
N SER A 191 22.53 2.47 2.84
CA SER A 191 22.02 2.40 1.47
C SER A 191 20.49 2.26 1.47
N PRO A 192 19.79 2.77 0.43
CA PRO A 192 18.33 2.65 0.29
C PRO A 192 17.81 1.24 0.57
N LEU A 193 16.70 1.14 1.29
CA LEU A 193 16.11 -0.14 1.62
C LEU A 193 15.24 -0.64 0.46
N THR A 194 15.40 -1.92 0.14
CA THR A 194 14.67 -2.62 -0.92
C THR A 194 13.52 -3.45 -0.37
N SER A 195 13.67 -4.01 0.83
CA SER A 195 12.64 -4.83 1.48
C SER A 195 12.79 -4.82 3.00
N ALA A 196 11.68 -5.13 3.67
CA ALA A 196 11.64 -5.38 5.11
C ALA A 196 10.66 -6.50 5.42
N ARG A 197 11.05 -7.40 6.32
CA ARG A 197 10.19 -8.48 6.77
C ARG A 197 10.42 -8.81 8.23
N CYS A 198 9.34 -8.89 9.00
CA CYS A 198 9.38 -9.54 10.29
C CYS A 198 9.20 -11.04 10.13
N ILE A 199 10.11 -11.82 10.72
CA ILE A 199 10.12 -13.27 10.73
C ILE A 199 9.78 -13.73 12.15
N SER A 200 8.74 -14.55 12.27
CA SER A 200 8.31 -15.16 13.54
C SER A 200 8.06 -14.16 14.68
N ASN A 201 7.72 -12.90 14.36
CA ASN A 201 7.61 -11.80 15.33
C ASN A 201 8.85 -11.60 16.23
N ARG A 202 10.03 -12.08 15.78
CA ARG A 202 11.27 -12.11 16.56
C ARG A 202 12.45 -11.46 15.85
N TYR A 203 12.46 -11.51 14.52
CA TYR A 203 13.55 -10.96 13.72
C TYR A 203 12.99 -9.95 12.72
N LEU A 204 13.58 -8.76 12.67
CA LEU A 204 13.37 -7.81 11.60
C LEU A 204 14.54 -7.91 10.63
N MET A 205 14.26 -8.32 9.40
CA MET A 205 15.24 -8.33 8.33
C MET A 205 15.04 -7.12 7.42
N LEU A 206 16.15 -6.47 7.08
CA LEU A 206 16.19 -5.29 6.22
C LEU A 206 17.21 -5.52 5.12
N SER A 207 16.75 -5.51 3.86
CA SER A 207 17.63 -5.60 2.70
C SER A 207 17.85 -4.23 2.07
N ASN A 208 19.02 -4.02 1.49
CA ASN A 208 19.38 -2.76 0.85
C ASN A 208 19.91 -2.94 -0.58
N THR A 209 20.07 -1.82 -1.29
CA THR A 209 20.59 -1.77 -2.67
C THR A 209 22.07 -2.17 -2.79
N SER A 210 22.80 -2.26 -1.67
CA SER A 210 24.21 -2.71 -1.62
C SER A 210 24.34 -4.23 -1.46
N SER A 211 23.26 -4.99 -1.67
CA SER A 211 23.23 -6.46 -1.54
C SER A 211 23.52 -6.97 -0.14
N GLU A 212 23.23 -6.16 0.88
CA GLU A 212 23.34 -6.55 2.28
C GLU A 212 21.95 -6.79 2.88
N VAL A 213 21.87 -7.76 3.78
CA VAL A 213 20.70 -7.99 4.63
C VAL A 213 21.13 -7.91 6.08
N ILE A 214 20.52 -6.99 6.82
CA ILE A 214 20.78 -6.73 8.23
C ILE A 214 19.63 -7.31 9.04
N VAL A 215 19.96 -7.98 10.14
CA VAL A 215 18.99 -8.67 11.00
C VAL A 215 19.02 -8.05 12.39
N HIS A 216 17.84 -7.66 12.87
CA HIS A 216 17.65 -7.17 14.24
C HIS A 216 16.72 -8.10 15.01
N SER A 217 17.03 -8.35 16.28
CA SER A 217 16.06 -8.90 17.22
C SER A 217 14.99 -7.85 17.49
N ILE A 218 13.74 -8.28 17.47
CA ILE A 218 12.60 -7.41 17.70
C ILE A 218 11.55 -8.16 18.50
N SER A 219 10.87 -7.47 19.42
CA SER A 219 9.73 -8.03 20.12
C SER A 219 8.68 -6.97 20.35
N ALA A 220 7.41 -7.35 20.25
CA ALA A 220 6.32 -6.41 20.48
C ALA A 220 6.32 -5.79 21.88
N PRO A 221 6.65 -6.51 22.99
CA PRO A 221 6.79 -5.87 24.30
C PRO A 221 7.88 -4.79 24.32
N ALA A 222 9.03 -5.04 23.66
CA ALA A 222 10.08 -4.05 23.56
C ALA A 222 9.61 -2.83 22.77
N ILE A 223 8.94 -3.01 21.62
CA ILE A 223 8.39 -1.90 20.83
C ILE A 223 7.33 -1.12 21.61
N ALA A 224 6.44 -1.81 22.33
CA ALA A 224 5.36 -1.19 23.10
C ALA A 224 5.88 -0.30 24.23
N SER A 225 7.09 -0.58 24.73
CA SER A 225 7.75 0.23 25.76
C SER A 225 8.39 1.51 25.20
N LEU A 226 8.50 1.65 23.87
CA LEU A 226 9.13 2.81 23.24
C LEU A 226 8.23 4.05 23.32
N GLY A 227 8.84 5.19 23.67
CA GLY A 227 8.25 6.50 23.45
C GLY A 227 8.23 6.88 21.96
N VAL A 228 7.46 7.90 21.60
CA VAL A 228 7.53 8.48 20.25
C VAL A 228 8.90 9.13 20.07
N TYR A 229 9.55 8.92 18.92
CA TYR A 229 10.93 9.36 18.67
C TYR A 229 11.94 8.83 19.71
N ALA A 230 11.74 7.58 20.19
CA ALA A 230 12.67 6.98 21.15
C ALA A 230 14.11 7.05 20.63
N ASN A 231 14.98 7.67 21.45
CA ASN A 231 16.39 7.77 21.16
C ASN A 231 17.02 6.40 21.41
N VAL A 232 17.61 5.80 20.38
CA VAL A 232 18.10 4.42 20.50
C VAL A 232 19.56 4.44 20.89
N GLU A 233 19.80 4.52 22.21
CA GLU A 233 21.11 4.18 22.75
C GLU A 233 21.37 2.69 22.48
N SER A 234 22.18 2.46 21.44
CA SER A 234 22.66 1.18 20.93
C SER A 234 21.63 0.27 20.24
N MET A 235 21.17 0.62 19.04
CA MET A 235 20.58 -0.36 18.11
C MET A 235 21.52 -1.54 17.80
N ASN A 236 22.83 -1.34 17.96
CA ASN A 236 23.82 -2.41 17.91
C ASN A 236 23.54 -3.53 18.93
N SER A 237 22.82 -3.24 20.02
CA SER A 237 22.40 -4.26 21.00
C SER A 237 21.36 -5.23 20.46
N THR A 238 20.56 -4.80 19.48
CA THR A 238 19.55 -5.65 18.82
C THR A 238 20.11 -6.35 17.59
N LEU A 239 21.32 -6.02 17.15
CA LEU A 239 21.89 -6.56 15.92
C LEU A 239 22.20 -8.06 16.11
N ILE A 240 21.60 -8.89 15.26
CA ILE A 240 21.90 -10.32 15.16
C ILE A 240 23.08 -10.49 14.21
N ARG A 241 24.15 -11.11 14.71
CA ARG A 241 25.36 -11.36 13.93
C ARG A 241 25.21 -12.58 13.03
N THR A 242 26.02 -12.65 11.99
CA THR A 242 26.13 -13.89 11.21
C THR A 242 26.86 -14.95 12.04
N GLU A 243 26.82 -16.21 11.60
CA GLU A 243 27.66 -17.26 12.19
C GLU A 243 29.16 -16.91 12.18
N THR A 244 29.59 -16.16 11.16
CA THR A 244 30.95 -15.62 10.99
C THR A 244 31.20 -14.30 11.73
N ASP A 245 30.30 -13.88 12.61
CA ASP A 245 30.34 -12.63 13.40
C ASP A 245 30.28 -11.32 12.61
N GLU A 246 29.85 -11.38 11.34
CA GLU A 246 29.61 -10.21 10.51
C GLU A 246 28.31 -9.49 10.91
N LYS A 247 28.22 -8.20 10.58
CA LYS A 247 27.05 -7.35 10.88
C LYS A 247 25.87 -7.56 9.93
N SER A 248 26.09 -8.24 8.80
CA SER A 248 25.12 -8.36 7.72
C SER A 248 25.42 -9.59 6.88
N LEU A 249 24.39 -10.19 6.29
CA LEU A 249 24.54 -11.20 5.25
C LEU A 249 24.77 -10.51 3.91
N LYS A 250 25.81 -10.92 3.17
CA LYS A 250 26.12 -10.38 1.84
C LYS A 250 25.68 -11.32 0.73
N PHE A 251 25.05 -10.76 -0.29
CA PHE A 251 24.54 -11.49 -1.45
C PHE A 251 25.19 -11.02 -2.75
N ARG A 252 25.03 -11.82 -3.81
CA ARG A 252 25.57 -11.51 -5.15
C ARG A 252 24.82 -10.38 -5.86
N SER A 253 23.57 -10.14 -5.48
CA SER A 253 22.74 -9.05 -5.99
C SER A 253 21.76 -8.59 -4.91
N PRO A 254 21.16 -7.39 -5.06
CA PRO A 254 20.21 -6.89 -4.07
C PRO A 254 19.05 -7.86 -3.86
N VAL A 255 18.72 -8.09 -2.57
CA VAL A 255 17.52 -8.82 -2.18
C VAL A 255 16.34 -7.88 -2.33
N TRP A 256 15.37 -8.23 -3.17
CA TRP A 256 14.20 -7.39 -3.46
C TRP A 256 12.98 -7.79 -2.63
N SER A 257 12.93 -9.03 -2.16
CA SER A 257 11.84 -9.50 -1.31
C SER A 257 12.33 -10.56 -0.32
N ILE A 258 11.69 -10.58 0.84
CA ILE A 258 11.95 -11.51 1.93
C ILE A 258 10.60 -12.10 2.36
N VAL A 259 10.52 -13.43 2.43
CA VAL A 259 9.33 -14.15 2.90
C VAL A 259 9.68 -15.12 4.02
N GLU A 260 8.75 -15.39 4.91
CA GLU A 260 8.93 -16.35 6.01
C GLU A 260 8.44 -17.75 5.60
N LEU A 261 9.31 -18.76 5.69
CA LEU A 261 8.98 -20.17 5.48
C LEU A 261 9.36 -20.97 6.75
N ASP A 262 8.35 -21.44 7.48
CA ASP A 262 8.47 -22.30 8.67
C ASP A 262 9.48 -21.79 9.72
N GLY A 263 9.41 -20.49 10.02
CA GLY A 263 10.29 -19.81 10.98
C GLY A 263 11.65 -19.39 10.42
N HIS A 264 11.95 -19.77 9.17
CA HIS A 264 13.11 -19.34 8.42
C HIS A 264 12.76 -18.20 7.47
N ALA A 265 13.77 -17.49 7.00
CA ALA A 265 13.58 -16.46 5.98
C ALA A 265 14.08 -16.95 4.63
N VAL A 266 13.40 -16.59 3.56
CA VAL A 266 13.89 -16.77 2.21
C VAL A 266 14.03 -15.42 1.53
N CYS A 267 15.29 -15.08 1.27
CA CYS A 267 15.70 -13.87 0.57
C CYS A 267 15.76 -14.14 -0.92
N VAL A 268 15.05 -13.35 -1.72
CA VAL A 268 15.01 -13.50 -3.18
C VAL A 268 15.57 -12.25 -3.84
N GLY A 269 16.55 -12.45 -4.72
CA GLY A 269 17.19 -11.40 -5.52
C GLY A 269 17.26 -11.78 -7.00
N ALA A 270 18.02 -11.03 -7.78
CA ALA A 270 18.25 -11.36 -9.18
C ALA A 270 19.11 -12.62 -9.28
N GLY A 271 18.53 -13.70 -9.82
CA GLY A 271 19.21 -14.96 -10.08
C GLY A 271 19.34 -15.93 -8.91
N PHE A 272 18.75 -15.63 -7.74
CA PHE A 272 18.85 -16.52 -6.58
C PHE A 272 17.66 -16.44 -5.61
N ALA A 273 17.46 -17.53 -4.88
CA ALA A 273 16.71 -17.57 -3.63
C ALA A 273 17.56 -18.22 -2.54
N ALA A 274 17.63 -17.61 -1.37
CA ALA A 274 18.53 -17.98 -0.29
C ALA A 274 17.77 -18.22 1.01
N LEU A 275 17.94 -19.39 1.62
CA LEU A 275 17.36 -19.77 2.90
C LEU A 275 18.27 -19.31 4.03
N ILE A 276 17.70 -18.55 4.96
CA ILE A 276 18.35 -18.03 6.15
C ILE A 276 17.72 -18.66 7.38
N GLU A 277 18.56 -19.28 8.21
CA GLU A 277 18.15 -19.86 9.48
C GLU A 277 18.59 -19.00 10.66
N PHE A 278 17.83 -19.08 11.74
CA PHE A 278 18.06 -18.33 12.97
C PHE A 278 18.28 -19.31 14.12
N ASN A 279 19.35 -19.15 14.88
CA ASN A 279 19.65 -19.98 16.05
C ASN A 279 19.44 -19.25 17.39
N GLY A 280 18.63 -18.18 17.37
CA GLY A 280 18.42 -17.31 18.53
C GLY A 280 19.24 -16.02 18.41
N GLU A 281 20.56 -16.14 18.53
CA GLU A 281 21.50 -15.02 18.62
C GLU A 281 22.28 -14.75 17.32
N LYS A 282 22.30 -15.71 16.41
CA LYS A 282 22.96 -15.61 15.11
C LYS A 282 22.02 -16.01 13.97
N CYS A 283 22.42 -15.61 12.77
CA CYS A 283 21.79 -16.03 11.52
C CYS A 283 22.81 -16.62 10.54
N ALA A 284 22.35 -17.53 9.69
CA ALA A 284 23.21 -18.22 8.74
C ALA A 284 22.52 -18.41 7.39
N LEU A 285 23.28 -18.26 6.31
CA LEU A 285 22.86 -18.69 4.97
C LEU A 285 23.08 -20.20 4.86
N THR A 286 22.01 -20.98 4.84
CA THR A 286 22.11 -22.46 4.83
C THR A 286 21.99 -23.06 3.43
N LYS A 287 21.18 -22.44 2.56
CA LYS A 287 20.99 -22.93 1.19
C LYS A 287 20.81 -21.77 0.22
N THR A 288 21.42 -21.88 -0.96
CA THR A 288 21.16 -20.97 -2.09
C THR A 288 20.70 -21.77 -3.30
N ILE A 289 19.57 -21.37 -3.87
CA ILE A 289 18.99 -21.90 -5.09
C ILE A 289 19.30 -20.92 -6.22
N ARG A 290 19.94 -21.40 -7.29
CA ARG A 290 20.16 -20.61 -8.51
C ARG A 290 18.86 -20.55 -9.31
N LEU A 291 18.48 -19.35 -9.76
CA LEU A 291 17.30 -19.09 -10.56
C LEU A 291 17.75 -18.55 -11.93
N LEU A 292 17.77 -19.42 -12.96
CA LEU A 292 18.24 -19.06 -14.31
C LEU A 292 17.05 -18.97 -15.28
N ASP A 293 17.04 -17.96 -16.15
CA ASP A 293 15.92 -17.74 -17.08
C ASP A 293 15.81 -18.92 -18.07
N PRO A 294 14.62 -19.55 -18.21
CA PRO A 294 14.46 -20.75 -19.02
C PRO A 294 14.55 -20.48 -20.53
N PHE A 295 14.38 -19.24 -20.99
CA PHE A 295 14.45 -18.93 -22.43
C PHE A 295 15.89 -18.89 -22.96
N TYR A 296 16.88 -18.71 -22.09
CA TYR A 296 18.28 -18.63 -22.53
C TYR A 296 19.24 -19.35 -21.57
N PRO A 297 19.08 -20.69 -21.38
CA PRO A 297 19.84 -21.44 -20.38
C PRO A 297 21.34 -21.56 -20.71
N LYS A 298 21.76 -21.24 -21.94
CA LYS A 298 23.17 -21.32 -22.37
C LYS A 298 24.06 -20.19 -21.82
N ALA A 299 23.47 -19.10 -21.32
CA ALA A 299 24.23 -17.92 -20.88
C ALA A 299 24.17 -17.65 -19.36
N ASP A 300 23.65 -18.59 -18.56
CA ASP A 300 23.49 -18.40 -17.11
C ASP A 300 22.73 -17.11 -16.74
N GLU A 301 21.82 -16.65 -17.61
CA GLU A 301 21.04 -15.42 -17.43
C GLU A 301 20.17 -15.49 -16.15
N PRO A 302 20.24 -14.52 -15.24
CA PRO A 302 19.49 -14.57 -13.98
C PRO A 302 18.00 -14.29 -14.18
N MET A 303 17.13 -15.06 -13.51
CA MET A 303 15.73 -14.69 -13.37
C MET A 303 15.62 -13.39 -12.56
N LEU A 304 14.89 -12.41 -13.10
CA LEU A 304 14.60 -11.16 -12.40
C LEU A 304 13.27 -11.26 -11.66
N CYS A 305 13.34 -11.70 -10.41
CA CYS A 305 12.19 -11.79 -9.54
C CYS A 305 11.84 -10.42 -8.95
N SER A 306 10.55 -10.04 -8.97
CA SER A 306 10.10 -8.71 -8.50
C SER A 306 9.24 -8.79 -7.24
N PHE A 307 8.20 -9.62 -7.25
CA PHE A 307 7.31 -9.82 -6.10
C PHE A 307 7.39 -11.27 -5.65
N VAL A 308 7.37 -11.49 -4.35
CA VAL A 308 7.52 -12.83 -3.75
C VAL A 308 6.53 -12.98 -2.62
N THR A 309 5.87 -14.12 -2.58
CA THR A 309 4.97 -14.50 -1.49
C THR A 309 5.15 -15.98 -1.14
N ARG A 310 4.62 -16.37 0.02
CA ARG A 310 4.50 -17.76 0.45
C ARG A 310 3.04 -18.18 0.42
N VAL A 311 2.80 -19.38 -0.07
CA VAL A 311 1.50 -20.05 0.01
C VAL A 311 1.71 -21.50 0.43
N GLY A 312 1.18 -21.87 1.59
CA GLY A 312 1.48 -23.17 2.20
C GLY A 312 2.98 -23.36 2.40
N GLY A 313 3.55 -24.49 1.99
CA GLY A 313 5.00 -24.76 2.03
C GLY A 313 5.77 -24.28 0.79
N THR A 314 5.18 -23.48 -0.10
CA THR A 314 5.80 -23.09 -1.38
C THR A 314 6.02 -21.59 -1.46
N ILE A 315 7.16 -21.20 -2.03
CA ILE A 315 7.47 -19.81 -2.34
C ILE A 315 7.15 -19.57 -3.81
N ILE A 316 6.46 -18.46 -4.09
CA ILE A 316 6.07 -18.07 -5.44
C ILE A 316 6.66 -16.69 -5.69
N ALA A 317 7.37 -16.54 -6.80
CA ALA A 317 7.91 -15.26 -7.24
C ALA A 317 7.47 -14.94 -8.67
N THR A 318 7.24 -13.67 -8.97
CA THR A 318 6.96 -13.20 -10.33
C THR A 318 8.26 -12.92 -11.04
N ILE A 319 8.42 -13.43 -12.27
CA ILE A 319 9.57 -13.11 -13.12
C ILE A 319 9.18 -11.98 -14.06
N ARG A 320 10.02 -10.93 -14.13
CA ARG A 320 9.82 -9.81 -15.04
C ARG A 320 9.72 -10.29 -16.49
N GLU A 321 8.72 -9.78 -17.21
CA GLU A 321 8.57 -10.01 -18.65
C GLU A 321 9.75 -9.37 -19.41
N ARG A 322 10.26 -10.06 -20.43
CA ARG A 322 11.32 -9.58 -21.32
C ARG A 322 10.91 -9.77 -22.78
N TYR A 323 11.50 -8.97 -23.66
CA TYR A 323 11.40 -9.16 -25.11
C TYR A 323 12.41 -10.22 -25.57
N ILE A 324 12.05 -10.94 -26.64
CA ILE A 324 12.84 -12.01 -27.24
C ILE A 324 12.92 -11.75 -28.74
N LYS A 325 14.14 -11.66 -29.30
CA LYS A 325 14.38 -11.51 -30.75
C LYS A 325 15.17 -12.71 -31.23
N ALA A 326 14.64 -13.47 -32.20
CA ALA A 326 15.36 -14.63 -32.78
C ALA A 326 16.01 -15.55 -31.73
N ASP A 327 15.31 -15.81 -30.62
CA ASP A 327 15.72 -16.61 -29.44
C ASP A 327 16.68 -15.91 -28.45
N ASP A 328 17.14 -14.70 -28.74
CA ASP A 328 17.93 -13.88 -27.81
C ASP A 328 17.04 -13.09 -26.86
N LEU A 329 17.24 -13.32 -25.57
CA LEU A 329 16.55 -12.62 -24.49
C LEU A 329 17.10 -11.19 -24.35
N GLN A 330 16.29 -10.20 -24.70
CA GLN A 330 16.71 -8.80 -24.71
C GLN A 330 16.89 -8.26 -23.28
N PRO A 331 17.77 -7.28 -23.03
CA PRO A 331 18.02 -6.73 -21.70
C PRO A 331 16.74 -6.30 -20.96
N PRO A 332 16.73 -6.27 -19.62
CA PRO A 332 15.54 -5.97 -18.82
C PRO A 332 14.91 -4.58 -19.06
N SER A 333 15.74 -3.61 -19.43
CA SER A 333 15.33 -2.23 -19.76
C SER A 333 14.99 -2.05 -21.24
N PHE A 334 15.19 -3.07 -22.07
CA PHE A 334 14.96 -2.96 -23.50
C PHE A 334 13.46 -2.83 -23.80
N VAL A 335 13.12 -1.79 -24.54
CA VAL A 335 11.79 -1.60 -25.12
C VAL A 335 12.00 -1.39 -26.63
N PRO A 336 11.45 -2.26 -27.49
CA PRO A 336 11.56 -2.07 -28.93
C PRO A 336 10.80 -0.83 -29.36
N GLU A 337 11.34 -0.15 -30.38
CA GLU A 337 10.64 0.94 -31.03
C GLU A 337 9.29 0.45 -31.60
N PRO A 338 8.23 1.29 -31.62
CA PRO A 338 6.92 0.89 -32.11
C PRO A 338 6.93 0.28 -33.52
N THR A 339 7.86 0.72 -34.38
CA THR A 339 8.02 0.21 -35.75
C THR A 339 8.68 -1.16 -35.82
N ASP A 340 9.47 -1.56 -34.81
CA ASP A 340 10.21 -2.84 -34.79
C ASP A 340 9.56 -3.88 -33.87
N ILE A 341 8.50 -3.52 -33.13
CA ILE A 341 7.87 -4.39 -32.12
C ILE A 341 7.40 -5.74 -32.68
N MET A 342 7.01 -5.78 -33.97
CA MET A 342 6.56 -7.00 -34.66
C MET A 342 7.68 -8.05 -34.81
N ASN A 343 8.95 -7.65 -34.69
CA ASN A 343 10.09 -8.56 -34.76
C ASN A 343 10.46 -9.18 -33.41
N TYR A 344 9.71 -8.84 -32.34
CA TYR A 344 9.95 -9.35 -30.98
C TYR A 344 8.79 -10.20 -30.50
N ARG A 345 9.11 -11.32 -29.85
CA ARG A 345 8.18 -12.09 -29.02
C ARG A 345 8.28 -11.60 -27.57
N ARG A 346 7.22 -11.78 -26.80
CA ARG A 346 7.22 -11.54 -25.35
C ARG A 346 7.32 -12.86 -24.60
N SER A 347 8.00 -12.85 -23.46
CA SER A 347 8.07 -14.02 -22.57
C SER A 347 6.74 -14.35 -21.88
N GLY A 348 5.77 -13.43 -21.90
CA GLY A 348 4.55 -13.51 -21.10
C GLY A 348 4.81 -13.23 -19.62
N MET A 349 3.72 -13.22 -18.83
CA MET A 349 3.81 -13.21 -17.38
C MET A 349 4.24 -14.59 -16.90
N ARG A 350 5.22 -14.63 -15.99
CA ARG A 350 5.78 -15.89 -15.49
C ARG A 350 5.84 -15.87 -13.97
N LEU A 351 5.50 -17.01 -13.37
CA LEU A 351 5.69 -17.30 -11.96
C LEU A 351 6.73 -18.40 -11.83
N VAL A 352 7.64 -18.26 -10.88
CA VAL A 352 8.52 -19.36 -10.46
C VAL A 352 8.06 -19.86 -9.10
N LYS A 353 7.78 -21.16 -9.05
CA LYS A 353 7.60 -21.91 -7.80
C LYS A 353 8.96 -22.29 -7.31
N ILE A 354 9.29 -21.94 -6.08
CA ILE A 354 10.55 -22.26 -5.42
C ILE A 354 10.21 -23.17 -4.24
N ASN A 355 10.82 -24.36 -4.23
CA ASN A 355 10.73 -25.28 -3.11
C ASN A 355 12.10 -25.38 -2.42
N PRO A 356 12.31 -24.64 -1.31
CA PRO A 356 13.57 -24.66 -0.58
C PRO A 356 13.94 -26.02 -0.02
N GLU A 357 12.96 -26.87 0.26
CA GLU A 357 13.18 -28.19 0.88
C GLU A 357 13.45 -29.29 -0.15
N ALA A 358 13.16 -29.06 -1.42
CA ALA A 358 13.38 -30.06 -2.46
C ALA A 358 14.88 -30.41 -2.60
N PRO A 359 15.22 -31.71 -2.76
CA PRO A 359 16.59 -32.16 -2.99
C PRO A 359 17.04 -31.95 -4.44
N SER A 360 16.12 -31.97 -5.40
CA SER A 360 16.35 -31.72 -6.83
C SER A 360 15.16 -31.00 -7.47
N ASN A 361 15.37 -30.28 -8.59
CA ASN A 361 14.36 -29.44 -9.25
C ASN A 361 13.67 -28.45 -8.31
N ASN A 362 14.48 -27.60 -7.67
CA ASN A 362 14.03 -26.67 -6.64
C ASN A 362 13.21 -25.49 -7.20
N SER A 363 13.02 -25.43 -8.53
CA SER A 363 12.18 -24.42 -9.14
C SER A 363 11.40 -24.93 -10.35
N THR A 364 10.19 -24.40 -10.56
CA THR A 364 9.34 -24.68 -11.72
C THR A 364 8.70 -23.39 -12.21
N VAL A 365 8.75 -23.14 -13.52
CA VAL A 365 8.21 -21.93 -14.14
C VAL A 365 6.83 -22.21 -14.72
N ILE A 366 5.89 -21.31 -14.46
CA ILE A 366 4.52 -21.33 -14.95
C ILE A 366 4.29 -20.04 -15.72
N THR A 367 3.72 -20.14 -16.92
CA THR A 367 3.58 -19.01 -17.83
C THR A 367 2.11 -18.72 -18.12
N PHE A 368 1.79 -17.44 -18.31
CA PHE A 368 0.51 -16.94 -18.76
C PHE A 368 0.72 -15.92 -19.89
N THR A 369 -0.10 -16.03 -20.93
CA THR A 369 -0.12 -15.11 -22.07
C THR A 369 -1.55 -14.68 -22.34
N THR A 370 -1.76 -13.41 -22.68
CA THR A 370 -3.08 -12.93 -23.14
C THR A 370 -3.29 -13.28 -24.61
N GLN A 371 -4.55 -13.35 -25.04
CA GLN A 371 -4.89 -13.61 -26.45
C GLN A 371 -4.32 -12.55 -27.40
N ASN A 372 -4.18 -11.32 -26.91
CA ASN A 372 -3.68 -10.18 -27.68
C ASN A 372 -2.17 -9.93 -27.52
N MET A 373 -1.44 -10.79 -26.79
CA MET A 373 0.00 -10.66 -26.53
C MET A 373 0.41 -9.27 -26.01
N GLN A 374 -0.48 -8.62 -25.25
CA GLN A 374 -0.21 -7.33 -24.61
C GLN A 374 0.88 -7.48 -23.53
N CYS A 375 1.60 -6.39 -23.26
CA CYS A 375 2.54 -6.35 -22.14
C CYS A 375 1.82 -6.67 -20.83
N ILE A 376 2.38 -7.62 -20.06
CA ILE A 376 1.86 -7.96 -18.74
C ILE A 376 2.86 -7.50 -17.70
N GLN A 377 2.71 -6.24 -17.29
CA GLN A 377 3.48 -5.70 -16.18
C GLN A 377 2.79 -6.05 -14.87
N VAL A 378 3.43 -6.92 -14.09
CA VAL A 378 3.00 -7.26 -12.74
C VAL A 378 3.26 -6.09 -11.81
N THR A 379 2.29 -5.76 -10.96
CA THR A 379 2.38 -4.68 -9.97
C THR A 379 2.29 -5.18 -8.53
N GLY A 380 1.99 -6.46 -8.33
CA GLY A 380 2.05 -7.05 -7.01
C GLY A 380 1.64 -8.51 -6.97
N LEU A 381 1.93 -9.14 -5.84
CA LEU A 381 1.69 -10.56 -5.59
C LEU A 381 1.22 -10.75 -4.15
N ALA A 382 0.06 -11.36 -3.95
CA ALA A 382 -0.51 -11.59 -2.62
C ALA A 382 -0.96 -13.04 -2.44
N PRO A 383 -0.74 -13.66 -1.27
CA PRO A 383 -1.27 -14.98 -0.99
C PRO A 383 -2.75 -14.87 -0.63
N LEU A 384 -3.58 -15.76 -1.19
CA LEU A 384 -4.98 -15.87 -0.83
C LEU A 384 -5.22 -17.25 -0.21
N PHE A 385 -5.54 -17.23 1.09
CA PHE A 385 -5.53 -18.43 1.92
C PHE A 385 -4.19 -19.18 1.81
N ASN A 386 -4.19 -20.49 2.03
CA ASN A 386 -2.99 -21.33 1.93
C ASN A 386 -2.89 -22.09 0.59
N THR A 387 -3.66 -21.70 -0.41
CA THR A 387 -3.81 -22.48 -1.66
C THR A 387 -3.61 -21.67 -2.94
N HIS A 388 -3.87 -20.36 -2.91
CA HIS A 388 -3.84 -19.54 -4.11
C HIS A 388 -2.90 -18.35 -3.96
N VAL A 389 -2.43 -17.87 -5.10
CA VAL A 389 -1.75 -16.59 -5.26
C VAL A 389 -2.60 -15.71 -6.17
N ILE A 390 -2.69 -14.43 -5.83
CA ILE A 390 -3.27 -13.40 -6.70
C ILE A 390 -2.14 -12.53 -7.23
N VAL A 391 -2.18 -12.28 -8.52
CA VAL A 391 -1.26 -11.39 -9.23
C VAL A 391 -2.04 -10.18 -9.71
N SER A 392 -1.59 -8.98 -9.37
CA SER A 392 -2.11 -7.75 -9.97
C SER A 392 -1.25 -7.33 -11.15
N THR A 393 -1.89 -6.86 -12.22
CA THR A 393 -1.21 -6.41 -13.44
C THR A 393 -1.74 -5.05 -13.89
N THR A 394 -1.00 -4.38 -14.76
CA THR A 394 -1.47 -3.16 -15.43
C THR A 394 -2.35 -3.44 -16.66
N THR A 395 -2.51 -4.70 -17.06
CA THR A 395 -3.18 -5.08 -18.31
C THR A 395 -4.71 -5.03 -18.13
N PRO A 396 -5.47 -4.27 -18.95
CA PRO A 396 -6.90 -4.04 -18.72
C PRO A 396 -7.78 -5.30 -18.70
N ASP A 397 -7.47 -6.29 -19.55
CA ASP A 397 -8.19 -7.56 -19.67
C ASP A 397 -7.74 -8.64 -18.66
N ALA A 398 -6.67 -8.36 -17.91
CA ALA A 398 -6.03 -9.30 -17.00
C ALA A 398 -5.60 -8.63 -15.67
N LYS A 399 -6.38 -7.68 -15.16
CA LYS A 399 -6.02 -6.86 -13.98
C LYS A 399 -5.71 -7.69 -12.74
N LEU A 400 -6.46 -8.77 -12.53
CA LEU A 400 -6.22 -9.75 -11.48
C LEU A 400 -6.20 -11.16 -12.07
N LEU A 401 -5.13 -11.88 -11.75
CA LEU A 401 -4.95 -13.27 -12.11
C LEU A 401 -4.86 -14.08 -10.83
N SER A 402 -5.41 -15.30 -10.85
CA SER A 402 -5.30 -16.26 -9.77
C SER A 402 -4.50 -17.46 -10.24
N TYR A 403 -3.65 -17.98 -9.36
CA TYR A 403 -2.91 -19.22 -9.57
C TYR A 403 -3.07 -20.11 -8.34
N ARG A 404 -3.48 -21.36 -8.55
CA ARG A 404 -3.60 -22.36 -7.50
C ARG A 404 -2.31 -23.18 -7.41
N VAL A 405 -1.68 -23.23 -6.24
CA VAL A 405 -0.28 -23.70 -6.12
C VAL A 405 -0.10 -25.19 -6.39
N ASP A 406 -1.09 -26.04 -6.17
CA ASP A 406 -1.05 -27.47 -6.52
C ASP A 406 -1.40 -27.74 -8.00
N ASP A 407 -1.87 -26.73 -8.74
CA ASP A 407 -2.21 -26.88 -10.16
C ASP A 407 -0.97 -26.76 -11.05
N GLN A 408 -0.72 -27.79 -11.84
CA GLN A 408 0.37 -27.85 -12.83
C GLN A 408 -0.15 -27.95 -14.27
N SER A 409 -1.46 -27.81 -14.47
CA SER A 409 -2.07 -27.92 -15.79
C SER A 409 -1.66 -26.73 -16.70
N PRO A 410 -1.60 -26.94 -18.03
CA PRO A 410 -1.55 -25.83 -18.97
C PRO A 410 -2.75 -24.91 -18.76
N GLY A 411 -2.51 -23.61 -18.51
CA GLY A 411 -3.58 -22.66 -18.20
C GLY A 411 -4.00 -22.62 -16.73
N ALA A 412 -3.17 -23.11 -15.80
CA ALA A 412 -3.40 -23.02 -14.36
C ALA A 412 -3.57 -21.59 -13.82
N ILE A 413 -3.07 -20.58 -14.56
CA ILE A 413 -3.27 -19.17 -14.23
C ILE A 413 -4.56 -18.69 -14.90
N LYS A 414 -5.50 -18.23 -14.08
CA LYS A 414 -6.86 -17.86 -14.51
C LYS A 414 -7.14 -16.39 -14.25
N VAL A 415 -7.74 -15.72 -15.22
CA VAL A 415 -8.26 -14.35 -15.04
C VAL A 415 -9.40 -14.37 -14.04
N MET A 416 -9.34 -13.46 -13.06
CA MET A 416 -10.40 -13.29 -12.06
C MET A 416 -11.46 -12.34 -12.61
N SER A 417 -12.73 -12.56 -12.25
CA SER A 417 -13.81 -11.63 -12.60
C SER A 417 -13.64 -10.33 -11.83
N THR A 418 -13.36 -9.23 -12.54
CA THR A 418 -13.14 -7.87 -11.99
C THR A 418 -14.21 -6.88 -12.47
N SER A 419 -15.42 -7.35 -12.79
CA SER A 419 -16.51 -6.52 -13.32
C SER A 419 -16.91 -5.32 -12.45
N GLU A 420 -16.45 -5.28 -11.20
CA GLU A 420 -16.72 -4.23 -10.23
C GLU A 420 -15.61 -3.15 -10.12
N CYS A 421 -14.63 -3.18 -11.04
CA CYS A 421 -13.55 -2.18 -11.20
C CYS A 421 -13.80 -1.30 -12.43
N ASN A 422 -13.29 -0.05 -12.45
CA ASN A 422 -13.36 0.72 -13.69
C ASN A 422 -12.31 0.21 -14.68
N GLU A 423 -12.62 0.22 -15.98
CA GLU A 423 -11.69 -0.24 -17.02
C GLU A 423 -10.42 0.60 -17.08
N SER A 424 -10.49 1.91 -16.80
CA SER A 424 -9.34 2.82 -16.78
C SER A 424 -8.42 2.65 -15.57
N ASP A 425 -8.83 1.90 -14.54
CA ASP A 425 -8.06 1.78 -13.29
C ASP A 425 -6.76 0.99 -13.51
N VAL A 426 -5.63 1.56 -13.10
CA VAL A 426 -4.32 0.90 -13.15
C VAL A 426 -3.91 0.48 -11.73
N PHE A 427 -3.81 -0.82 -11.50
CA PHE A 427 -3.48 -1.37 -10.18
C PHE A 427 -1.98 -1.21 -9.91
N THR A 428 -1.61 -0.61 -8.78
CA THR A 428 -0.20 -0.34 -8.45
C THR A 428 0.34 -1.21 -7.34
N ALA A 429 -0.52 -1.70 -6.45
CA ALA A 429 -0.13 -2.56 -5.35
C ALA A 429 -1.30 -3.43 -4.87
N ILE A 430 -0.99 -4.58 -4.30
CA ILE A 430 -1.98 -5.54 -3.79
C ILE A 430 -1.53 -6.11 -2.45
N SER A 431 -2.50 -6.33 -1.56
CA SER A 431 -2.32 -7.09 -0.32
C SER A 431 -3.54 -7.97 -0.10
N ALA A 432 -3.39 -9.05 0.66
CA ALA A 432 -4.50 -9.90 1.03
C ALA A 432 -4.38 -10.35 2.48
N CYS A 433 -5.53 -10.49 3.15
CA CYS A 433 -5.63 -10.94 4.53
C CYS A 433 -7.02 -11.56 4.77
N ASP A 434 -7.08 -12.77 5.33
CA ASP A 434 -8.31 -13.47 5.73
C ASP A 434 -9.43 -13.48 4.68
N GLY A 435 -9.08 -13.75 3.42
CA GLY A 435 -10.03 -13.79 2.31
C GLY A 435 -10.40 -12.43 1.73
N TYR A 436 -9.90 -11.33 2.31
CA TYR A 436 -9.99 -10.01 1.71
C TYR A 436 -8.80 -9.74 0.80
N VAL A 437 -9.08 -9.12 -0.34
CA VAL A 437 -8.09 -8.68 -1.33
C VAL A 437 -8.21 -7.18 -1.44
N VAL A 438 -7.13 -6.47 -1.11
CA VAL A 438 -7.08 -5.01 -1.13
C VAL A 438 -6.14 -4.59 -2.24
N VAL A 439 -6.65 -3.75 -3.13
CA VAL A 439 -5.92 -3.27 -4.30
C VAL A 439 -5.86 -1.75 -4.28
N ALA A 440 -4.66 -1.21 -4.40
CA ALA A 440 -4.42 0.21 -4.61
C ALA A 440 -4.37 0.51 -6.11
N VAL A 441 -4.97 1.63 -6.49
CA VAL A 441 -5.12 2.06 -7.88
C VAL A 441 -4.50 3.43 -8.03
N ASN A 442 -3.66 3.58 -9.06
CA ASN A 442 -3.11 4.88 -9.39
C ASN A 442 -4.23 5.81 -9.86
N ALA A 443 -4.14 7.06 -9.45
CA ALA A 443 -4.93 8.09 -10.09
C ALA A 443 -4.30 8.52 -11.42
N ALA A 444 -5.15 8.92 -12.37
CA ALA A 444 -4.68 9.76 -13.47
C ALA A 444 -4.10 11.07 -12.92
N VAL A 445 -3.31 11.79 -13.71
CA VAL A 445 -2.77 13.11 -13.34
C VAL A 445 -3.92 13.99 -12.82
N ASN A 446 -3.79 14.52 -11.60
CA ASN A 446 -4.79 15.34 -10.87
C ASN A 446 -6.04 14.62 -10.30
N ALA A 447 -6.02 13.29 -10.19
CA ALA A 447 -7.03 12.55 -9.43
C ALA A 447 -6.47 12.01 -8.11
N HIS A 448 -7.36 11.64 -7.18
CA HIS A 448 -6.97 10.96 -5.94
C HIS A 448 -6.90 9.45 -6.16
N PRO A 449 -5.84 8.77 -5.68
CA PRO A 449 -5.74 7.32 -5.73
C PRO A 449 -6.96 6.68 -5.10
N ARG A 450 -7.29 5.47 -5.55
CA ARG A 450 -8.42 4.71 -5.02
C ARG A 450 -7.93 3.41 -4.44
N MET A 451 -8.69 2.90 -3.50
CA MET A 451 -8.50 1.58 -2.96
C MET A 451 -9.78 0.79 -3.07
N TYR A 452 -9.67 -0.41 -3.62
CA TYR A 452 -10.76 -1.38 -3.65
C TYR A 452 -10.52 -2.45 -2.59
N ILE A 453 -11.60 -2.79 -1.88
CA ILE A 453 -11.61 -3.90 -0.93
C ILE A 453 -12.56 -4.95 -1.50
N PHE A 454 -12.03 -6.12 -1.81
CA PHE A 454 -12.79 -7.26 -2.27
C PHE A 454 -12.83 -8.35 -1.22
N GLN A 455 -13.91 -9.11 -1.19
CA GLN A 455 -14.01 -10.40 -0.53
C GLN A 455 -13.90 -11.49 -1.59
N ALA A 456 -12.91 -12.36 -1.45
CA ALA A 456 -12.69 -13.49 -2.34
C ALA A 456 -13.54 -14.69 -1.92
N HIS A 457 -14.15 -15.32 -2.92
CA HIS A 457 -14.93 -16.54 -2.80
C HIS A 457 -14.23 -17.61 -3.62
N VAL A 458 -13.67 -18.60 -2.93
CA VAL A 458 -13.01 -19.74 -3.59
C VAL A 458 -14.09 -20.75 -3.94
N PRO A 459 -14.31 -21.06 -5.23
CA PRO A 459 -15.32 -22.02 -5.64
C PRO A 459 -14.98 -23.43 -5.15
N GLN A 460 -16.02 -24.23 -4.89
CA GLN A 460 -15.85 -25.65 -4.55
C GLN A 460 -15.26 -26.46 -5.71
N ASN A 461 -15.60 -26.07 -6.95
CA ASN A 461 -14.99 -26.62 -8.14
C ASN A 461 -13.57 -26.04 -8.31
N LYS A 462 -12.56 -26.90 -8.28
CA LYS A 462 -11.15 -26.52 -8.44
C LYS A 462 -10.85 -25.86 -9.79
N ASP A 463 -11.67 -26.16 -10.80
CA ASP A 463 -11.48 -25.65 -12.16
C ASP A 463 -12.11 -24.27 -12.37
N ALA A 464 -12.98 -23.82 -11.47
CA ALA A 464 -13.58 -22.49 -11.56
C ALA A 464 -12.59 -21.39 -11.10
N PRO A 465 -12.59 -20.21 -11.74
CA PRO A 465 -11.78 -19.08 -11.30
C PRO A 465 -12.27 -18.54 -9.95
N ILE A 466 -11.37 -17.90 -9.20
CA ILE A 466 -11.77 -17.21 -7.96
C ILE A 466 -12.67 -16.03 -8.30
N GLU A 467 -13.81 -15.97 -7.63
CA GLU A 467 -14.71 -14.83 -7.71
C GLU A 467 -14.36 -13.83 -6.61
N ILE A 468 -14.33 -12.55 -6.96
CA ILE A 468 -14.17 -11.47 -5.99
C ILE A 468 -15.38 -10.56 -6.04
N LYS A 469 -15.85 -10.16 -4.87
CA LYS A 469 -16.96 -9.23 -4.71
C LYS A 469 -16.48 -8.00 -3.97
N ARG A 470 -16.70 -6.82 -4.52
CA ARG A 470 -16.32 -5.54 -3.91
C ARG A 470 -17.18 -5.32 -2.68
N VAL A 471 -16.50 -5.19 -1.56
CA VAL A 471 -17.09 -4.84 -0.27
C VAL A 471 -17.15 -3.32 -0.15
N ASP A 472 -16.08 -2.64 -0.54
CA ASP A 472 -15.97 -1.20 -0.39
C ASP A 472 -15.01 -0.57 -1.42
N THR A 473 -15.11 0.74 -1.58
CA THR A 473 -14.17 1.58 -2.34
C THR A 473 -13.89 2.84 -1.54
N ALA A 474 -12.60 3.10 -1.30
CA ALA A 474 -12.17 4.32 -0.64
C ALA A 474 -11.40 5.21 -1.62
N VAL A 475 -11.82 6.47 -1.73
CA VAL A 475 -11.02 7.52 -2.37
C VAL A 475 -10.00 8.03 -1.36
N LEU A 476 -8.77 8.20 -1.79
CA LEU A 476 -7.65 8.59 -0.96
C LEU A 476 -7.33 10.06 -1.18
N ASP A 477 -8.22 10.93 -0.70
CA ASP A 477 -8.17 12.39 -0.93
C ASP A 477 -6.89 13.07 -0.42
N SER A 478 -6.15 12.41 0.48
CA SER A 478 -4.88 12.91 1.02
C SER A 478 -3.64 12.24 0.45
N VAL A 479 -3.78 11.23 -0.42
CA VAL A 479 -2.64 10.59 -1.08
C VAL A 479 -2.40 11.30 -2.40
N TYR A 480 -1.16 11.76 -2.61
CA TYR A 480 -0.69 12.23 -3.91
C TYR A 480 0.25 11.19 -4.51
N GLY A 481 0.17 11.02 -5.83
CA GLY A 481 1.04 10.09 -6.56
C GLY A 481 0.69 8.61 -6.43
N SER A 482 1.66 7.77 -6.77
CA SER A 482 1.49 6.31 -6.87
C SER A 482 1.71 5.62 -5.53
N VAL A 483 0.87 4.63 -5.21
CA VAL A 483 1.07 3.75 -4.05
C VAL A 483 2.14 2.71 -4.39
N THR A 484 3.24 2.72 -3.63
CA THR A 484 4.42 1.88 -3.85
C THR A 484 4.46 0.65 -2.94
N ALA A 485 3.80 0.71 -1.78
CA ALA A 485 3.68 -0.44 -0.88
C ALA A 485 2.32 -0.44 -0.17
N ILE A 486 1.81 -1.63 0.13
CA ILE A 486 0.55 -1.83 0.84
C ILE A 486 0.71 -2.97 1.85
N GLY A 487 0.19 -2.78 3.05
CA GLY A 487 0.12 -3.79 4.10
C GLY A 487 -1.30 -3.91 4.62
N THR A 488 -1.80 -5.13 4.77
CA THR A 488 -3.12 -5.38 5.37
C THR A 488 -2.99 -6.29 6.57
N ARG A 489 -3.90 -6.13 7.54
CA ARG A 489 -3.98 -6.98 8.72
C ARG A 489 -5.41 -7.06 9.25
N ARG A 490 -5.83 -8.26 9.62
CA ARG A 490 -7.08 -8.49 10.36
C ARG A 490 -6.94 -8.00 11.79
N VAL A 491 -7.97 -7.30 12.26
CA VAL A 491 -8.19 -6.94 13.66
C VAL A 491 -9.57 -7.46 14.08
N GLU A 492 -9.84 -7.52 15.39
CA GLU A 492 -11.04 -8.14 15.94
C GLU A 492 -12.34 -7.65 15.27
N ASP A 493 -12.47 -6.33 15.11
CA ASP A 493 -13.64 -5.68 14.51
C ASP A 493 -13.49 -5.38 13.01
N GLY A 494 -12.43 -5.83 12.31
CA GLY A 494 -12.18 -5.28 10.97
C GLY A 494 -10.88 -5.64 10.27
N ILE A 495 -10.49 -4.81 9.31
CA ILE A 495 -9.15 -4.83 8.69
C ILE A 495 -8.50 -3.46 8.81
N VAL A 496 -7.19 -3.47 9.02
CA VAL A 496 -6.33 -2.29 8.93
C VAL A 496 -5.55 -2.37 7.63
N VAL A 497 -5.54 -1.27 6.89
CA VAL A 497 -4.80 -1.11 5.65
C VAL A 497 -3.80 0.03 5.82
N ILE A 498 -2.54 -0.27 5.52
CA ILE A 498 -1.44 0.68 5.43
C ILE A 498 -1.12 0.87 3.96
N LEU A 499 -1.22 2.10 3.47
CA LEU A 499 -0.86 2.48 2.11
C LEU A 499 0.35 3.39 2.18
N CYS A 500 1.36 3.15 1.35
CA CYS A 500 2.54 3.99 1.31
C CYS A 500 2.78 4.52 -0.09
N GLY A 501 3.03 5.83 -0.19
CA GLY A 501 3.22 6.54 -1.45
C GLY A 501 4.67 6.64 -1.90
N CYS A 502 4.84 7.01 -3.17
CA CYS A 502 6.15 7.32 -3.77
C CYS A 502 6.88 8.49 -3.11
N ASP A 503 6.13 9.39 -2.46
CA ASP A 503 6.69 10.57 -1.81
C ASP A 503 7.04 10.32 -0.33
N GLY A 504 6.87 9.08 0.15
CA GLY A 504 7.18 8.69 1.54
C GLY A 504 6.00 8.80 2.51
N ASP A 505 4.83 9.24 2.02
CA ASP A 505 3.61 9.33 2.79
C ASP A 505 3.06 7.96 3.18
N ILE A 506 2.55 7.84 4.41
CA ILE A 506 1.94 6.63 4.94
C ILE A 506 0.51 6.94 5.37
N HIS A 507 -0.44 6.19 4.86
CA HIS A 507 -1.85 6.32 5.17
C HIS A 507 -2.35 5.08 5.88
N VAL A 508 -2.87 5.25 7.09
CA VAL A 508 -3.49 4.20 7.87
C VAL A 508 -5.00 4.35 7.74
N LYS A 509 -5.66 3.26 7.35
CA LYS A 509 -7.12 3.16 7.23
C LYS A 509 -7.61 1.93 7.98
N CYS A 510 -8.55 2.12 8.88
CA CYS A 510 -9.28 1.02 9.51
C CYS A 510 -10.66 0.86 8.86
N TYR A 511 -11.12 -0.38 8.72
CA TYR A 511 -12.43 -0.72 8.18
C TYR A 511 -13.08 -1.69 9.13
N GLY A 512 -14.22 -1.33 9.71
CA GLY A 512 -15.01 -2.30 10.45
C GLY A 512 -15.83 -3.13 9.47
N ILE A 513 -15.80 -4.45 9.66
CA ILE A 513 -16.40 -5.44 8.75
C ILE A 513 -17.52 -6.15 9.49
#